data_AF-A0A382J2C9-F1
#
_entry.id   AF-A0A382J2C9-F1
#
_cell.length_a   1.000
_cell.length_b   1.000
_cell.length_c   1.000
_cell.angle_alpha   90.00
_cell.angle_beta   90.00
_cell.angle_gamma   90.00
#
_symmetry.space_group_name_H-M   'P 1'
#
loop_
_entity.id
_entity.type
_entity.pdbx_description
1 polymer ?
#
loop_
_entity_poly.entity_id
_entity_poly.type
_entity_poly.pdbx_seq_one_letter_code
_entity_poly.pdbx_strand_id
1 'polypeptide(L)' 'MPIAHQKILTLENLAFKVEKLRQEGKRIVLCHGTFDLLHIGHIRHLQSASKEGDVLIT' A
#
# COMPACT_ATOMS: atom_id res chain seq x y z
N MET A 1 15.91 -2.13 -14.53
CA MET A 1 14.70 -1.27 -14.49
C MET A 1 14.26 -1.13 -13.04
N PRO A 2 14.01 0.08 -12.52
CA PRO A 2 13.73 0.25 -11.10
C PRO A 2 12.33 -0.28 -10.78
N ILE A 3 12.25 -1.09 -9.72
CA ILE A 3 11.08 -1.81 -9.19
C ILE A 3 9.87 -0.89 -8.91
N ALA A 4 10.09 0.43 -8.82
CA ALA A 4 9.08 1.42 -8.45
C ALA A 4 7.86 1.45 -9.40
N HIS A 5 8.05 1.32 -10.71
CA HIS A 5 6.95 1.42 -11.68
C HIS A 5 5.96 0.25 -11.60
N GLN A 6 6.36 -0.89 -11.05
CA GLN A 6 5.47 -2.04 -10.88
C GLN A 6 4.50 -1.89 -9.70
N LYS A 7 4.75 -0.94 -8.80
CA LYS A 7 3.95 -0.74 -7.58
C LYS A 7 2.89 0.35 -7.72
N ILE A 8 3.03 1.25 -8.69
CA ILE A 8 2.08 2.33 -8.96
C ILE A 8 1.02 1.80 -9.92
N LEU A 9 -0.24 1.81 -9.50
CA LEU A 9 -1.36 1.30 -10.28
C LEU A 9 -2.34 2.43 -10.61
N THR A 10 -3.00 2.32 -11.76
CA THR A 10 -4.22 3.09 -12.02
C THR A 10 -5.33 2.66 -11.07
N LEU A 11 -6.35 3.49 -10.89
CA LEU A 11 -7.50 3.14 -10.03
C LEU A 11 -8.20 1.85 -10.49
N GLU A 12 -8.33 1.64 -11.79
CA GLU A 12 -8.93 0.44 -12.38
C GLU A 12 -8.12 -0.82 -12.05
N ASN A 13 -6.79 -0.76 -12.24
CA ASN A 13 -5.90 -1.88 -11.93
C ASN A 13 -5.83 -2.15 -10.41
N LEU A 14 -5.88 -1.09 -9.60
CA LEU A 14 -5.95 -1.20 -8.15
C LEU A 14 -7.25 -1.88 -7.71
N ALA A 15 -8.39 -1.49 -8.29
CA ALA A 15 -9.69 -2.09 -7.99
C ALA A 15 -9.70 -3.59 -8.30
N PHE A 16 -9.20 -3.99 -9.47
CA PHE A 16 -9.07 -5.40 -9.83
C PHE A 16 -8.19 -6.17 -8.83
N LYS A 17 -7.06 -5.58 -8.43
CA LYS A 17 -6.13 -6.22 -7.48
C LYS A 17 -6.72 -6.33 -6.07
N VAL A 18 -7.40 -5.29 -5.59
CA VAL A 18 -8.08 -5.28 -4.29
C VAL A 18 -9.17 -6.33 -4.24
N GLU A 19 -9.94 -6.49 -5.33
CA GLU A 19 -10.99 -7.50 -5.40
C GLU A 19 -10.41 -8.92 -5.31
N LYS A 20 -9.33 -9.21 -6.04
CA LYS A 20 -8.62 -10.49 -5.93
C LYS A 20 -8.11 -10.74 -4.50
N LEU A 21 -7.51 -9.74 -3.87
CA LEU A 21 -7.01 -9.85 -2.49
C LEU A 21 -8.14 -10.09 -1.48
N ARG A 22 -9.30 -9.47 -1.66
CA ARG A 22 -10.49 -9.73 -0.85
C ARG A 22 -10.99 -11.15 -1.00
N GLN A 23 -11.01 -11.69 -2.22
CA GLN A 23 -11.39 -13.07 -2.51
C GLN A 23 -10.41 -14.08 -1.86
N GLU A 24 -9.13 -13.71 -1.75
CA GLU A 24 -8.12 -14.47 -0.99
C GLU A 24 -8.25 -14.31 0.54
N GLY A 25 -9.24 -13.55 1.03
CA GLY A 25 -9.48 -13.31 2.46
C GLY A 25 -8.45 -12.39 3.12
N LYS A 26 -7.68 -11.62 2.33
CA LYS A 26 -6.61 -10.74 2.84
C LYS A 26 -7.18 -9.49 3.49
N ARG A 27 -6.59 -9.10 4.63
CA ARG A 27 -6.87 -7.82 5.29
C ARG A 27 -6.05 -6.73 4.63
N ILE A 28 -6.73 -5.75 4.05
CA ILE A 28 -6.12 -4.64 3.31
C ILE A 28 -6.14 -3.39 4.21
N VAL A 29 -4.99 -2.74 4.33
CA VAL A 29 -4.77 -1.52 5.11
C VAL A 29 -4.54 -0.35 4.15
N LEU A 30 -5.26 0.75 4.35
CA LEU A 30 -5.05 2.00 3.65
C LEU A 30 -4.32 2.98 4.57
N CYS A 31 -3.18 3.51 4.13
CA CYS A 31 -2.38 4.47 4.87
C CYS A 31 -2.05 5.67 3.99
N HIS A 32 -2.75 6.77 4.20
CA HIS A 32 -2.60 7.99 3.41
C HIS A 32 -1.52 8.91 4.00
N GLY A 33 -0.93 9.74 3.14
CA GLY A 33 0.04 10.77 3.54
C GLY A 33 0.58 11.50 2.31
N THR A 34 1.05 12.73 2.49
CA THR A 34 1.73 13.47 1.42
C THR A 34 3.15 12.95 1.19
N PHE A 35 3.77 12.38 2.23
CA PHE A 35 5.13 11.82 2.24
C PHE A 35 6.22 12.76 1.69
N ASP A 36 5.98 14.07 1.76
CA ASP A 36 6.97 15.08 1.36
C ASP A 36 8.17 15.05 2.31
N LEU A 37 9.37 15.25 1.78
CA LEU A 37 10.65 15.13 2.50
C LEU A 37 10.69 13.89 3.40
N LEU A 38 10.58 12.70 2.80
CA LEU A 38 10.59 11.41 3.51
C LEU A 38 11.61 11.36 4.64
N HIS A 39 11.11 11.16 5.86
CA HIS A 39 11.94 11.03 7.06
C HIS A 39 11.51 9.81 7.87
N ILE A 40 12.26 9.51 8.94
CA ILE A 40 12.07 8.31 9.76
C ILE A 40 10.66 8.17 10.35
N GLY A 41 9.94 9.29 10.54
CA GLY A 41 8.57 9.30 11.01
C GLY A 41 7.62 8.61 10.03
N HIS A 42 7.70 8.93 8.74
CA HIS A 42 6.92 8.28 7.69
C HIS A 42 7.23 6.77 7.60
N ILE A 43 8.50 6.39 7.70
CA ILE A 43 8.89 4.98 7.66
C ILE A 43 8.29 4.21 8.84
N ARG A 44 8.39 4.75 10.06
CA ARG A 44 7.79 4.13 11.25
C ARG A 44 6.26 4.05 11.14
N HIS A 45 5.63 5.09 10.59
CA HIS A 45 4.19 5.11 10.38
C HIS A 45 3.75 4.02 9.39
N LEU A 46 4.39 3.92 8.22
CA LEU A 46 4.14 2.89 7.23
C LEU A 46 4.42 1.48 7.76
N GLN A 47 5.50 1.29 8.53
CA GLN A 47 5.83 0.02 9.18
C GLN A 47 4.80 -0.38 10.26
N SER A 48 4.21 0.60 10.95
CA SER A 48 3.14 0.34 11.90
C SER A 48 1.87 -0.07 11.15
N ALA A 49 1.49 0.69 10.13
CA ALA A 49 0.30 0.39 9.32
C ALA A 49 0.40 -0.97 8.62
N SER A 50 1.57 -1.36 8.12
CA SER A 50 1.75 -2.67 7.48
C SER A 50 1.57 -3.86 8.42
N LYS A 51 1.58 -3.67 9.74
CA LYS A 51 1.34 -4.74 10.72
C LYS A 51 -0.15 -4.98 10.98
N GLU A 52 -1.01 -4.06 10.56
CA GLU A 52 -2.46 -4.13 10.77
C GLU A 52 -3.19 -5.01 9.75
N GLY A 53 -2.47 -5.59 8.78
CA GLY A 53 -3.06 -6.46 7.78
C GLY A 53 -2.01 -7.12 6.89
N ASP A 54 -2.47 -7.75 5.82
CA ASP A 54 -1.63 -8.48 4.88
C ASP A 54 -1.07 -7.59 3.77
N VAL A 55 -1.81 -6.53 3.41
CA VAL A 55 -1.49 -5.66 2.28
C VAL A 55 -1.65 -4.19 2.69
N LEU A 56 -0.60 -3.41 2.53
CA LEU A 56 -0.61 -1.95 2.72
C LEU A 56 -0.72 -1.23 1.36
N ILE A 57 -1.66 -0.30 1.25
CA ILE A 57 -1.83 0.61 0.12
C ILE A 57 -1.64 2.04 0.64
N THR A 58 -0.89 2.87 -0.11
CA THR A 58 -0.61 4.26 0.22
C THR A 58 -1.07 5.19 -0.87
#